data_AF-A0A379VVL4-F1
#
_entry.id   AF-A0A379VVL4-F1
#
_cell.length_a   1.000
_cell.length_b   1.000
_cell.length_c   1.000
_cell.angle_alpha   90.00
_cell.angle_beta   90.00
_cell.angle_gamma   90.00
#
_symmetry.space_group_name_H-M   'P 1'
#
loop_
_entity.id
_entity.type
_entity.pdbx_description
1 polymer ?
#
loop_
_entity_poly.entity_id
_entity_poly.type
_entity_poly.pdbx_seq_one_letter_code
_entity_poly.pdbx_strand_id
1 'polypeptide(L)' 'MKGQETRGFQSEVKQLLHLMIHSLYSNKEIFLRELISNASDAADKLRFRALSNPDLYEGDGELRVRVSFDKDKRTLDHCR' A
#
# COMPACT_ATOMS: atom_id res chain seq x y z
N MET A 1 -0.08 -16.78 -15.25
CA MET A 1 0.36 -15.37 -15.38
C MET A 1 1.03 -15.21 -16.73
N LYS A 2 0.50 -14.36 -17.63
CA LYS A 2 1.18 -13.98 -18.89
C LYS A 2 1.87 -12.63 -18.66
N GLY A 3 3.13 -12.48 -19.09
CA GLY A 3 3.88 -11.22 -19.00
C GLY A 3 4.70 -11.01 -17.72
N GLN A 4 5.21 -12.07 -17.09
CA GLN A 4 6.06 -11.94 -15.91
C GLN A 4 7.41 -11.31 -16.28
N GLU A 5 7.70 -10.14 -15.73
CA GLU A 5 8.97 -9.42 -15.87
C GLU A 5 9.57 -9.18 -14.47
N THR A 6 10.86 -9.43 -14.29
CA THR A 6 11.57 -9.17 -13.03
C THR A 6 12.49 -7.97 -13.21
N ARG A 7 12.29 -6.93 -12.39
CA ARG A 7 13.14 -5.74 -12.39
C ARG A 7 13.94 -5.66 -11.10
N GLY A 8 15.25 -5.51 -11.22
CA GLY A 8 16.14 -5.32 -10.08
C GLY A 8 16.18 -3.85 -9.65
N PHE A 9 16.22 -3.62 -8.34
CA PHE A 9 16.55 -2.30 -7.79
C PHE A 9 18.01 -1.93 -8.10
N GLN A 10 18.25 -0.65 -8.37
CA GLN A 10 19.58 -0.06 -8.46
C GLN A 10 20.31 -0.20 -7.11
N SER A 11 21.65 -0.19 -7.13
CA SER A 11 22.51 -0.43 -5.95
C SER A 11 22.22 0.52 -4.79
N GLU A 12 21.95 1.80 -5.07
CA GLU A 12 21.64 2.82 -4.06
C GLU A 12 20.33 2.53 -3.32
N VAL A 13 19.28 2.13 -4.05
CA VAL A 13 17.97 1.81 -3.47
C VAL A 13 18.07 0.56 -2.58
N LYS A 14 18.86 -0.44 -2.98
CA LYS A 14 19.12 -1.62 -2.14
C LYS A 14 19.80 -1.25 -0.81
N GLN A 15 20.79 -0.35 -0.84
CA GLN A 15 21.46 0.11 0.38
C GLN A 15 20.51 0.90 1.29
N LEU A 16 19.67 1.76 0.70
CA LEU A 16 18.66 2.51 1.46
C LEU A 16 17.65 1.59 2.14
N LEU A 17 17.11 0.59 1.41
CA LEU A 17 16.20 -0.41 1.97
C LEU A 17 16.86 -1.17 3.13
N HIS A 18 18.12 -1.59 2.98
CA HIS A 18 18.85 -2.30 4.02
C HIS A 18 19.01 -1.45 5.30
N LEU A 19 19.34 -0.17 5.16
CA LEU A 19 19.46 0.77 6.28
C LEU A 19 18.10 1.03 6.96
N MET A 20 17.04 1.26 6.18
CA MET A 20 15.70 1.50 6.70
C MET A 20 15.16 0.29 7.47
N ILE A 21 15.42 -0.93 7.01
CA ILE A 21 15.02 -2.15 7.72
C ILE A 21 15.68 -2.16 9.11
N HIS A 22 16.98 -1.92 9.21
CA HIS A 22 17.68 -1.97 10.49
C HIS A 22 17.29 -0.84 11.45
N SER A 23 16.94 0.35 10.95
CA SER A 23 16.54 1.49 11.78
C SER A 23 15.07 1.43 12.24
N LEU A 24 14.17 0.87 11.42
CA LEU A 24 12.74 0.74 11.73
C LEU A 24 12.41 -0.49 12.58
N TYR A 25 13.34 -1.42 12.75
CA TYR A 25 13.10 -2.68 13.47
C TYR A 25 12.78 -2.51 14.96
N SER A 26 13.10 -1.34 15.54
CA SER A 26 12.66 -0.96 16.89
C SER A 26 11.16 -0.66 16.99
N ASN A 27 10.52 -0.28 15.87
CA ASN A 27 9.12 0.13 15.80
C ASN A 27 8.42 -0.58 14.63
N LYS A 28 8.25 -1.90 14.76
CA LYS A 28 7.62 -2.77 13.75
C LYS A 28 6.18 -2.39 13.41
N GLU A 29 5.56 -1.48 14.15
CA GLU A 29 4.20 -0.99 13.91
C GLU A 29 4.15 0.10 12.82
N ILE A 30 5.31 0.72 12.50
CA ILE A 30 5.40 1.82 11.54
C ILE A 30 4.91 1.41 10.15
N PHE A 31 5.25 0.20 9.66
CA PHE A 31 4.84 -0.19 8.31
C PHE A 31 3.32 -0.21 8.16
N LEU A 32 2.58 -0.62 9.21
CA LEU A 32 1.12 -0.68 9.17
C LEU A 32 0.53 0.74 9.14
N ARG A 33 1.11 1.67 9.90
CA ARG A 33 0.76 3.09 9.84
C ARG A 33 0.99 3.67 8.44
N GLU A 34 2.13 3.39 7.82
CA GLU A 34 2.43 3.89 6.47
C GLU A 34 1.48 3.32 5.42
N LEU A 35 1.10 2.03 5.52
CA LEU A 35 0.12 1.42 4.62
C LEU A 35 -1.26 2.07 4.75
N ILE A 36 -1.75 2.28 5.97
CA ILE A 36 -3.04 2.94 6.22
C ILE A 36 -2.99 4.39 5.71
N SER A 37 -1.90 5.12 5.95
CA SER A 37 -1.71 6.49 5.43
C SER A 37 -1.78 6.52 3.90
N ASN A 38 -1.08 5.60 3.23
CA ASN A 38 -1.11 5.49 1.77
C ASN A 38 -2.50 5.18 1.22
N ALA A 39 -3.28 4.37 1.94
CA ALA A 39 -4.65 4.05 1.56
C ALA A 39 -5.60 5.25 1.72
N SER A 40 -5.44 6.02 2.79
CA SER A 40 -6.16 7.29 2.99
C SER A 40 -5.85 8.27 1.85
N ASP A 41 -4.57 8.45 1.52
CA ASP A 41 -4.14 9.32 0.42
C ASP A 41 -4.70 8.87 -0.94
N ALA A 42 -4.77 7.56 -1.19
CA ALA A 42 -5.38 7.01 -2.40
C ALA A 42 -6.90 7.24 -2.46
N ALA A 43 -7.58 7.18 -1.30
CA ALA A 43 -8.99 7.50 -1.18
C ALA A 43 -9.26 8.98 -1.48
N ASP A 44 -8.48 9.88 -0.90
CA ASP A 44 -8.61 11.32 -1.10
C ASP A 44 -8.28 11.72 -2.55
N LYS A 45 -7.26 11.13 -3.15
CA LYS A 45 -6.95 11.34 -4.58
C LYS A 45 -8.10 10.92 -5.49
N LEU A 46 -8.78 9.81 -5.19
CA LEU A 46 -9.95 9.40 -5.97
C LEU A 46 -11.11 10.37 -5.77
N ARG A 47 -11.40 10.76 -4.52
CA ARG A 47 -12.44 11.76 -4.22
C ARG A 47 -12.24 13.05 -4.98
N PHE A 48 -11.01 13.57 -4.97
CA PHE A 48 -10.66 14.79 -5.70
C PHE A 48 -10.89 14.65 -7.21
N ARG A 49 -10.46 13.53 -7.82
CA ARG A 49 -10.68 13.30 -9.25
C ARG A 49 -12.15 13.10 -9.59
N ALA A 50 -12.92 12.50 -8.68
CA ALA A 50 -14.33 12.26 -8.88
C ALA A 50 -15.19 13.54 -8.84
N LEU A 51 -14.67 14.65 -8.28
CA LEU A 51 -15.29 15.96 -8.42
C LEU A 51 -15.39 16.40 -9.88
N SER A 52 -14.39 16.04 -10.70
CA SER A 52 -14.35 16.37 -12.12
C SER A 52 -14.92 15.25 -13.01
N ASN A 53 -14.89 14.01 -12.54
CA ASN A 53 -15.45 12.86 -13.24
C ASN A 53 -16.15 11.89 -12.27
N PRO A 54 -17.46 12.06 -12.04
CA PRO A 54 -18.23 11.24 -11.09
C PRO A 54 -18.25 9.74 -11.39
N ASP A 55 -18.04 9.34 -12.65
CA ASP A 55 -18.05 7.93 -13.08
C ASP A 55 -16.90 7.11 -12.47
N LEU A 56 -15.88 7.78 -11.93
CA LEU A 56 -14.72 7.15 -11.28
C LEU A 56 -15.06 6.36 -10.02
N TYR A 57 -16.23 6.57 -9.42
CA TYR A 57 -16.69 5.74 -8.30
C TYR A 57 -17.21 4.38 -8.75
N GLU A 58 -17.51 4.19 -10.05
CA GLU A 58 -18.03 2.92 -10.60
C GLU A 58 -19.20 2.32 -9.79
N GLY A 59 -19.98 3.17 -9.13
CA GLY A 59 -21.10 2.77 -8.26
C GLY A 59 -20.76 2.45 -6.80
N ASP A 60 -19.49 2.43 -6.39
CA ASP A 60 -19.06 2.30 -4.99
C ASP A 60 -18.40 3.59 -4.47
N GLY A 61 -19.20 4.44 -3.84
CA GLY A 61 -18.74 5.66 -3.18
C GLY A 61 -18.19 5.44 -1.76
N GLU A 62 -18.34 4.24 -1.19
CA GLU A 62 -17.92 3.93 0.18
C GLU A 62 -16.47 3.46 0.22
N LEU A 63 -15.56 4.42 0.06
CA LEU A 63 -14.14 4.18 0.23
C LEU A 63 -13.83 3.78 1.68
N ARG A 64 -13.19 2.63 1.84
CA ARG A 64 -12.80 2.07 3.14
C ARG A 64 -11.42 1.44 3.05
N VAL A 65 -10.92 1.04 4.21
CA VAL A 65 -9.69 0.28 4.34
C VAL A 65 -10.03 -1.02 5.07
N ARG A 66 -9.71 -2.16 4.46
CA ARG A 66 -9.88 -3.48 5.06
C ARG A 66 -8.51 -4.09 5.37
N VAL A 67 -8.34 -4.53 6.60
CA VAL A 67 -7.15 -5.24 7.06
C VAL A 67 -7.57 -6.64 7.50
N SER A 68 -6.92 -7.66 6.95
CA SER A 68 -7.12 -9.07 7.29
C SER A 68 -5.79 -9.77 7.46
N PHE A 69 -5.73 -10.80 8.32
CA PHE A 69 -4.53 -11.59 8.52
C PHE A 69 -4.83 -13.09 8.39
N ASP A 70 -3.87 -13.82 7.82
CA ASP A 70 -3.88 -15.28 7.75
C ASP A 70 -2.69 -15.80 8.57
N LYS A 71 -3.01 -16.45 9.70
CA LYS A 71 -2.00 -16.95 10.63
C LYS A 71 -1.23 -18.14 10.05
N ASP A 72 -1.88 -18.98 9.26
CA ASP A 72 -1.30 -20.20 8.71
C ASP A 72 -0.34 -19.88 7.57
N LYS A 73 -0.68 -18.88 6.74
CA LYS A 73 0.20 -18.37 5.68
C LYS A 73 1.17 -17.29 6.15
N ARG A 74 1.00 -16.80 7.38
CA ARG A 74 1.74 -15.66 7.96
C ARG A 74 1.66 -14.41 7.07
N THR A 75 0.49 -14.15 6.49
CA THR A 75 0.24 -12.99 5.63
C THR A 75 -0.63 -11.96 6.33
N LEU A 76 -0.40 -10.71 5.98
CA LEU A 76 -1.24 -9.58 6.35
C LEU A 76 -1.66 -8.90 5.05
N ASP A 77 -2.96 -8.87 4.80
CA ASP A 77 -3.54 -8.30 3.59
C ASP A 77 -4.22 -6.98 3.95
N HIS A 78 -3.93 -5.95 3.14
CA HIS A 78 -4.60 -4.67 3.21
C HIS A 78 -5.26 -4.40 1.85
N CYS A 79 -6.59 -4.31 1.82
CA CYS A 79 -7.35 -4.00 0.62
C CYS A 79 -8.09 -2.68 0.80
N ARG A 80 -8.01 -1.83 -0.22
CA ARG A 80 -8.91 -0.69 -0.39
C ARG A 80 -10.33 -1.21 -0.60
#